data_AF-A0A833D4G3-F1
#
_entry.id   AF-A0A833D4G3-F1
#
_cell.length_a   1.000
_cell.length_b   1.000
_cell.length_c   1.000
_cell.angle_alpha   90.00
_cell.angle_beta   90.00
_cell.angle_gamma   90.00
#
_symmetry.space_group_name_H-M   'P 1'
#
loop_
_entity.id
_entity.type
_entity.pdbx_description
1 polymer ?
#
loop_
_entity_poly.entity_id
_entity_poly.type
_entity_poly.pdbx_seq_one_letter_code
_entity_poly.pdbx_strand_id
1 'polypeptide(L)'
;MFQICIPYLKCVSTQQLLAQLLLGLINGSFYALLSLGLAVIFGMLNIINFAHGALYMMGAFAAWFLLQYLGLGYWWALILAPMAVGLVGILIARSMLQ
;
A
#
# COMPACT_ATOMS: atom_id res chain seq x y z
N MET A 1 -34.18 23.49 10.24
CA MET A 1 -34.53 22.07 10.00
C MET A 1 -34.43 21.77 8.50
N PHE A 2 -33.24 21.93 7.90
CA PHE A 2 -33.03 21.73 6.46
C PHE A 2 -32.56 20.29 6.26
N GLN A 3 -33.50 19.35 6.15
CA GLN A 3 -33.23 17.96 5.79
C GLN A 3 -33.19 17.89 4.26
N ILE A 4 -32.02 17.57 3.70
CA ILE A 4 -31.87 17.36 2.26
C ILE A 4 -32.25 15.91 1.99
N CYS A 5 -33.40 15.72 1.36
CA CYS A 5 -33.94 14.39 1.05
C CYS A 5 -33.55 14.01 -0.38
N ILE A 6 -32.77 12.95 -0.53
CA ILE A 6 -32.42 12.35 -1.83
C ILE A 6 -33.49 11.29 -2.12
N PRO A 7 -34.07 11.22 -3.34
CA PRO A 7 -35.29 10.46 -3.64
C PRO A 7 -35.26 8.93 -3.36
N TYR A 8 -34.13 8.36 -2.94
CA TYR A 8 -33.97 6.93 -2.64
C TYR A 8 -33.24 6.61 -1.31
N LEU A 9 -32.85 7.60 -0.50
CA LEU A 9 -32.13 7.39 0.76
C LEU A 9 -32.64 8.34 1.85
N LYS A 10 -32.75 7.84 3.10
CA LYS A 10 -33.28 8.56 4.29
C LYS A 10 -32.85 10.03 4.35
N CYS A 11 -33.74 10.90 4.85
CA CYS A 11 -33.44 12.30 5.15
C CYS A 11 -32.13 12.41 5.93
N VAL A 12 -31.11 13.02 5.32
CA VAL A 12 -29.78 13.16 5.92
C VAL A 12 -29.71 14.51 6.63
N SER A 13 -29.29 14.49 7.88
CA SER A 13 -28.98 15.72 8.62
C SER A 13 -27.76 16.41 8.03
N THR A 14 -27.69 17.74 8.11
CA THR A 14 -26.53 18.52 7.66
C THR A 14 -25.22 18.02 8.29
N GLN A 15 -25.30 17.48 9.50
CA GLN A 15 -24.18 16.85 10.21
C GLN A 15 -23.67 15.58 9.51
N GLN A 16 -24.57 14.73 9.00
CA GLN A 16 -24.20 13.51 8.29
C GLN A 16 -23.62 13.81 6.90
N LEU A 17 -24.13 14.82 6.20
CA LEU A 17 -23.58 15.27 4.92
C LEU A 17 -22.12 15.72 5.08
N LEU A 18 -21.84 16.51 6.13
CA LEU A 18 -20.50 16.97 6.44
C LEU A 18 -19.55 15.79 6.75
N ALA A 19 -20.02 14.81 7.53
CA ALA A 19 -19.25 13.61 7.84
C ALA A 19 -18.92 12.78 6.57
N GLN A 20 -19.86 12.64 5.64
CA GLN A 20 -19.65 11.89 4.39
C GLN A 20 -18.68 12.59 3.44
N LEU A 21 -18.73 13.92 3.36
CA LEU A 21 -17.74 14.71 2.63
C LEU A 21 -16.34 14.56 3.23
N LEU A 22 -16.23 14.57 4.57
CA LEU A 22 -14.96 14.39 5.26
C LEU A 22 -14.39 12.99 5.02
N LEU A 23 -15.22 11.94 5.09
CA LEU A 23 -14.81 10.56 4.78
C LEU A 23 -14.35 10.43 3.32
N GLY A 24 -15.06 11.06 2.38
CA GLY A 24 -14.66 11.12 0.98
C GLY A 24 -13.30 11.81 0.80
N LEU A 25 -13.07 12.92 1.51
CA LEU A 25 -11.81 13.66 1.46
C LEU A 25 -10.65 12.87 2.08
N ILE A 26 -10.88 12.16 3.19
CA ILE A 26 -9.86 11.32 3.84
C ILE A 26 -9.42 10.21 2.90
N ASN A 27 -10.37 9.45 2.35
CA ASN A 27 -10.03 8.38 1.41
C ASN A 27 -9.42 8.92 0.11
N GLY A 28 -9.96 10.03 -0.41
CA GLY A 28 -9.42 10.69 -1.61
C GLY A 28 -7.98 11.16 -1.43
N SER A 29 -7.67 11.79 -0.29
CA SER A 29 -6.31 12.25 0.02
C SER A 29 -5.34 11.08 0.24
N PHE A 30 -5.80 9.97 0.82
CA PHE A 30 -5.01 8.74 0.93
C PHE A 30 -4.61 8.19 -0.46
N TYR A 31 -5.56 8.09 -1.39
CA TYR A 31 -5.26 7.66 -2.75
C TYR A 31 -4.41 8.67 -3.54
N ALA A 32 -4.62 9.97 -3.33
CA ALA A 32 -3.80 11.02 -3.93
C ALA A 32 -2.34 10.95 -3.46
N LEU A 33 -2.11 10.72 -2.16
CA LEU A 33 -0.78 10.54 -1.59
C LEU A 33 -0.09 9.27 -2.09
N LEU A 34 -0.82 8.16 -2.21
CA LEU A 34 -0.28 6.93 -2.80
C LEU A 34 0.19 7.15 -4.24
N SER A 35 -0.62 7.83 -5.05
CA SER A 35 -0.26 8.19 -6.42
C SER A 35 0.94 9.14 -6.49
N LEU A 36 0.95 10.19 -5.64
CA LEU A 36 2.06 11.12 -5.51
C LEU A 36 3.36 10.40 -5.14
N GLY A 37 3.32 9.45 -4.20
CA GLY A 37 4.49 8.65 -3.81
C GLY A 37 5.08 7.88 -4.99
N LEU A 38 4.23 7.22 -5.77
CA LEU A 38 4.65 6.51 -6.98
C LEU A 38 5.23 7.46 -8.04
N ALA A 39 4.60 8.63 -8.22
CA ALA A 39 5.03 9.68 -9.14
C ALA A 39 6.38 10.29 -8.72
N VAL A 40 6.65 10.47 -7.43
CA VAL A 40 7.95 10.98 -6.93
C VAL A 40 9.05 9.93 -7.11
N ILE A 41 8.76 8.66 -6.85
CA ILE A 41 9.72 7.55 -7.07
C ILE A 41 10.10 7.48 -8.55
N PHE A 42 9.14 7.55 -9.47
CA PHE A 42 9.43 7.45 -10.91
C PHE A 42 9.87 8.77 -11.56
N GLY A 43 9.42 9.91 -11.03
CA GLY A 43 9.72 11.24 -11.57
C GLY A 43 11.15 11.69 -11.34
N MET A 44 11.83 11.19 -10.29
CA MET A 44 13.24 11.51 -10.04
C MET A 44 14.22 10.54 -10.72
N LEU A 45 13.83 9.29 -10.99
CA LEU A 45 14.76 8.28 -11.49
C LEU A 45 14.86 8.19 -13.04
N ASN A 46 13.98 8.82 -13.82
CA ASN A 46 13.92 8.77 -15.30
C ASN A 46 13.91 7.35 -15.94
N ILE A 47 14.02 6.28 -15.14
CA ILE A 47 14.05 4.87 -15.53
C ILE A 47 13.18 4.10 -14.53
N ILE A 48 12.17 3.39 -15.04
CA ILE A 48 11.24 2.59 -14.23
C ILE A 48 11.93 1.27 -13.85
N ASN A 49 12.31 1.12 -12.58
CA ASN A 49 12.83 -0.14 -12.08
C ASN A 49 11.66 -1.10 -11.75
N PHE A 50 11.32 -1.97 -12.70
CA PHE A 50 10.27 -2.99 -12.55
C PHE A 50 10.60 -4.05 -11.48
N ALA A 51 11.88 -4.25 -11.14
CA ALA A 51 12.28 -5.19 -10.09
C ALA A 51 11.88 -4.69 -8.69
N HIS A 52 11.72 -3.38 -8.49
CA HIS A 52 11.33 -2.82 -7.20
C HIS A 52 9.95 -3.31 -6.75
N GLY A 53 8.95 -3.28 -7.65
CA GLY A 53 7.59 -3.76 -7.35
C GLY A 53 7.54 -5.28 -7.12
N ALA A 54 8.28 -6.05 -7.93
CA ALA A 54 8.36 -7.50 -7.80
C ALA A 54 9.02 -7.94 -6.48
N LEU A 55 10.13 -7.30 -6.09
CA LEU A 55 10.81 -7.56 -4.81
C LEU A 55 9.92 -7.17 -3.62
N TYR A 56 9.19 -6.05 -3.71
CA TYR A 56 8.26 -5.63 -2.67
C TYR A 56 7.14 -6.65 -2.44
N MET A 57 6.52 -7.15 -3.51
CA MET A 57 5.50 -8.20 -3.40
C MET A 57 6.06 -9.52 -2.88
N MET A 58 7.26 -9.93 -3.31
CA MET A 58 7.92 -11.11 -2.72
C MET A 58 8.15 -10.95 -1.21
N GLY A 59 8.51 -9.76 -0.74
CA GLY A 59 8.69 -9.49 0.69
C GLY A 59 7.40 -9.66 1.49
N ALA A 60 6.30 -9.11 0.97
CA ALA A 60 4.99 -9.25 1.59
C ALA A 60 4.53 -10.72 1.63
N PHE A 61 4.69 -11.47 0.55
CA PHE A 61 4.36 -12.90 0.51
C PHE A 61 5.26 -13.74 1.41
N ALA A 62 6.56 -13.44 1.49
CA ALA A 62 7.48 -14.13 2.38
C ALA A 62 7.11 -13.90 3.86
N ALA A 63 6.75 -12.66 4.23
CA ALA A 63 6.26 -12.37 5.57
C ALA A 63 4.97 -13.14 5.87
N TRP A 64 3.98 -13.09 4.97
CA TRP A 64 2.73 -13.82 5.14
C TRP A 64 2.95 -15.34 5.25
N PHE A 65 3.85 -15.89 4.45
CA PHE A 65 4.21 -17.31 4.51
C PHE A 65 4.84 -17.68 5.85
N LEU A 66 5.76 -16.85 6.38
CA LEU A 66 6.37 -17.06 7.69
C LEU A 66 5.35 -17.01 8.84
N LEU A 67 4.39 -16.09 8.78
CA LEU A 67 3.32 -16.02 9.78
C LEU A 67 2.40 -17.25 9.71
N GLN A 68 1.97 -17.62 8.50
CA GLN A 68 0.88 -18.58 8.32
C GLN A 68 1.33 -20.04 8.34
N TYR A 69 2.51 -20.34 7.77
CA TYR A 69 3.01 -21.71 7.67
C TYR A 69 4.02 -22.06 8.77
N LEU A 70 4.89 -21.12 9.15
CA LEU A 70 5.88 -21.38 10.21
C LEU A 70 5.38 -20.96 11.60
N GLY A 71 4.25 -20.24 11.70
CA GLY A 71 3.72 -19.76 12.98
C GLY A 71 4.68 -18.81 13.71
N LEU A 72 5.66 -18.24 13.00
CA LEU A 72 6.63 -17.33 13.59
C LEU A 72 5.90 -16.03 13.95
N GLY A 73 6.02 -15.62 15.21
CA GLY A 73 5.41 -14.38 15.68
C GLY A 73 5.82 -13.18 14.81
N TYR A 74 4.95 -12.18 14.75
CA TYR A 74 5.09 -11.00 13.89
C TYR A 74 6.51 -10.38 13.92
N TRP A 75 7.13 -10.30 15.11
CA TRP A 75 8.47 -9.76 15.30
C TRP A 75 9.56 -10.51 14.53
N TRP A 76 9.47 -11.83 14.48
CA TRP A 76 10.45 -12.65 13.75
C TRP A 76 10.24 -12.56 12.24
N ALA A 77 8.98 -12.56 11.80
CA ALA A 77 8.65 -12.41 10.39
C ALA A 77 9.05 -11.03 9.83
N LEU A 78 8.93 -9.97 10.64
CA LEU A 78 9.32 -8.61 10.26
C LEU A 78 10.81 -8.50 9.92
N ILE A 79 11.66 -9.28 10.59
CA ILE A 79 13.12 -9.26 10.36
C ILE A 79 13.50 -10.26 9.27
N LEU A 80 12.97 -11.48 9.33
CA LEU A 80 13.36 -12.56 8.42
C LEU A 80 12.88 -12.33 6.98
N ALA A 81 11.70 -11.73 6.78
CA ALA A 81 11.18 -11.47 5.43
C ALA A 81 12.06 -10.51 4.61
N PRO A 82 12.42 -9.30 5.09
CA PRO A 82 13.33 -8.42 4.34
C PRO A 82 14.74 -8.99 4.23
N MET A 83 15.22 -9.80 5.19
CA MET A 83 16.50 -10.50 5.04
C MET A 83 16.48 -11.53 3.90
N ALA A 84 15.44 -12.35 3.80
CA ALA A 84 15.29 -13.33 2.74
C ALA A 84 15.16 -12.66 1.36
N VAL A 85 14.36 -11.59 1.26
CA VAL A 85 14.21 -10.85 0.01
C VAL A 85 15.44 -10.03 -0.35
N GLY A 86 16.17 -9.51 0.64
CA GLY A 86 17.47 -8.86 0.44
C GLY A 86 18.49 -9.81 -0.18
N LEU A 87 18.55 -11.07 0.30
CA LEU A 87 19.40 -12.11 -0.29
C LEU A 87 19.02 -12.41 -1.75
N VAL A 88 17.72 -12.51 -2.05
CA VAL A 88 17.22 -12.68 -3.43
C VAL A 88 17.59 -11.48 -4.30
N GLY A 89 17.49 -10.27 -3.76
CA GLY A 89 17.91 -9.04 -4.45
C GLY A 89 19.40 -9.02 -4.80
N ILE A 90 20.26 -9.47 -3.88
CA ILE A 90 21.71 -9.61 -4.12
C ILE A 90 21.99 -10.65 -5.22
N LEU A 91 21.29 -11.78 -5.19
CA LEU A 91 21.42 -12.81 -6.23
C LEU A 91 21.04 -12.27 -7.61
N ILE A 92 19.91 -11.55 -7.71
CA ILE A 92 19.47 -10.92 -8.96
C ILE A 92 20.51 -9.90 -9.44
N ALA A 93 20.99 -9.03 -8.55
CA ALA A 93 22.00 -8.04 -8.87
C ALA A 93 23.28 -8.69 -9.41
N ARG A 94 23.72 -9.82 -8.81
CA ARG A 94 24.88 -10.56 -9.29
C ARG A 94 24.65 -11.27 -10.63
N SER A 95 23.45 -11.84 -10.87
CA SER A 95 23.14 -12.50 -12.14
C SER A 95 23.02 -11.54 -13.32
N MET A 96 22.60 -10.29 -13.08
CA MET A 96 22.46 -9.27 -14.13
C MET A 96 23.76 -8.48 -14.39
N LEU A 97 24.76 -8.58 -13.51
CA LEU A 97 26.09 -7.97 -13.66
C LEU A 97 27.08 -8.89 -14.41
N GLN A 98 26.59 -9.96 -15.04
CA GLN A 98 27.28 -10.73 -16.08
C GLN A 98 26.67 -10.42 -17.44
#